data_AF-A0A7Z9Y5Y6-F1
#
_entry.id   AF-A0A7Z9Y5Y6-F1
#
_cell.length_a   1.000
_cell.length_b   1.000
_cell.length_c   1.000
_cell.angle_alpha   90.00
_cell.angle_beta   90.00
_cell.angle_gamma   90.00
#
_symmetry.space_group_name_H-M   'P 1'
#
loop_
_entity.id
_entity.type
_entity.pdbx_description
1 polymer ?
#
loop_
_entity_poly.entity_id
_entity_poly.type
_entity_poly.pdbx_seq_one_letter_code
_entity_poly.pdbx_strand_id
1 'polypeptide(L)' 'VVALARAVPPAAPETEADALLVAAHAALMDDPGLNGLALAVLELDCEWEVEDADSVVAAIPARYAIRYRTRAHDLTQRG' A
#
# COMPACT_ATOMS: atom_id res chain seq x y z
N VAL A 1 -2.93 0.47 0.44
CA VAL A 1 -2.56 -0.97 0.45
C VAL A 1 -2.99 -1.53 1.79
N VAL A 2 -3.52 -2.74 1.84
CA VAL A 2 -3.86 -3.41 3.11
C VAL A 2 -3.19 -4.77 3.10
N ALA A 3 -2.32 -5.01 4.08
CA ALA A 3 -1.78 -6.34 4.33
C ALA A 3 -2.70 -7.06 5.31
N LEU A 4 -3.21 -8.22 4.91
CA LEU A 4 -4.11 -9.03 5.72
C LEU A 4 -3.54 -10.43 5.85
N ALA A 5 -3.37 -10.88 7.07
CA ALA A 5 -2.91 -12.23 7.36
C ALA A 5 -3.76 -12.87 8.46
N ARG A 6 -3.94 -14.18 8.33
CA ARG A 6 -4.60 -15.03 9.31
C ARG A 6 -3.54 -15.81 10.08
N ALA A 7 -3.80 -16.10 11.35
CA ALA A 7 -2.94 -16.94 12.17
C ALA A 7 -2.77 -18.32 11.53
N VAL A 8 -1.53 -18.68 11.23
CA VAL A 8 -1.11 -20.01 10.77
C VAL A 8 0.07 -20.42 11.63
N PRO A 9 -0.12 -21.31 12.61
CA PRO A 9 0.95 -21.73 13.49
C PRO A 9 2.16 -22.24 12.69
N PRO A 10 3.40 -21.87 13.08
CA PRO A 10 3.75 -21.15 14.31
C PRO A 10 3.74 -19.61 14.19
N ALA A 11 3.45 -19.05 13.02
CA ALA A 11 3.55 -17.61 12.79
C ALA A 11 2.33 -16.88 13.34
N ALA A 12 2.60 -15.77 14.04
CA ALA A 12 1.57 -14.85 14.47
C ALA A 12 1.07 -14.02 13.27
N PRO A 13 -0.24 -13.76 13.15
CA PRO A 13 -0.82 -13.06 12.01
C PRO A 13 -0.20 -11.67 11.78
N GLU A 14 0.15 -10.95 12.84
CA GLU A 14 0.79 -9.64 12.76
C GLU A 14 2.18 -9.69 12.11
N THR A 15 2.95 -10.77 12.35
CA THR A 15 4.28 -10.94 11.75
C THR A 15 4.17 -11.16 10.25
N GLU A 16 3.19 -11.96 9.82
CA GLU A 16 2.95 -12.22 8.40
C GLU A 16 2.38 -10.99 7.70
N ALA A 17 1.45 -10.27 8.34
CA ALA A 17 0.90 -9.03 7.80
C ALA A 17 1.98 -7.93 7.66
N ASP A 18 2.90 -7.82 8.63
CA ASP A 18 4.03 -6.89 8.55
C ASP A 18 4.96 -7.24 7.38
N ALA A 19 5.35 -8.51 7.24
CA ALA A 19 6.18 -8.97 6.13
C ALA A 19 5.54 -8.69 4.76
N LEU A 20 4.23 -8.91 4.64
CA LEU A 20 3.46 -8.58 3.43
C LEU A 20 3.46 -7.08 3.14
N LEU A 21 3.30 -6.24 4.16
CA LEU A 21 3.32 -4.80 3.99
C LEU A 21 4.70 -4.29 3.56
N VAL A 22 5.77 -4.78 4.19
CA VAL A 22 7.16 -4.45 3.82
C VAL A 22 7.44 -4.84 2.37
N ALA A 23 7.02 -6.03 1.95
CA ALA A 23 7.19 -6.49 0.57
C ALA A 23 6.41 -5.60 -0.41
N ALA A 24 5.15 -5.24 -0.08
CA ALA A 24 4.34 -4.35 -0.91
C ALA A 24 4.93 -2.94 -0.99
N HIS A 25 5.42 -2.39 0.13
CA HIS A 25 6.07 -1.08 0.17
C HIS A 25 7.34 -1.08 -0.68
N ALA A 26 8.20 -2.09 -0.54
CA ALA A 26 9.41 -2.22 -1.34
C ALA A 26 9.09 -2.26 -2.84
N ALA A 27 8.06 -3.03 -3.25
CA ALA A 27 7.62 -3.08 -4.64
C ALA A 27 7.08 -1.74 -5.16
N LEU A 28 6.37 -0.96 -4.33
CA LEU A 28 5.90 0.37 -4.71
C LEU A 28 7.04 1.39 -4.84
N MET A 29 8.07 1.27 -3.99
CA MET A 29 9.20 2.20 -3.98
C MET A 29 10.30 1.85 -4.98
N ASP A 30 10.28 0.63 -5.55
CA ASP A 30 11.14 0.25 -6.67
C ASP A 30 10.83 1.08 -7.94
N ASP A 31 9.53 1.32 -8.19
CA ASP A 31 9.08 2.26 -9.24
C ASP A 31 7.90 3.14 -8.78
N PRO A 32 8.19 4.29 -8.13
CA PRO A 32 7.18 5.26 -7.73
C PRO A 32 6.47 5.93 -8.93
N GLY A 33 6.96 5.72 -10.16
CA GLY A 33 6.35 6.20 -11.39
C GLY A 33 5.26 5.27 -11.92
N LEU A 34 5.11 4.06 -11.37
CA LEU A 34 4.17 3.04 -11.84
C LEU A 34 4.23 2.86 -13.38
N ASN A 35 5.42 2.63 -13.91
CA ASN A 35 5.74 2.55 -15.33
C ASN A 35 5.37 3.83 -16.12
N GLY A 36 5.51 5.00 -15.48
CA GLY A 36 5.19 6.31 -16.05
C GLY A 36 3.69 6.69 -16.00
N LEU A 37 2.84 5.89 -15.35
CA LEU A 37 1.43 6.21 -15.11
C LEU A 37 1.26 7.27 -14.01
N ALA A 38 2.19 7.32 -13.06
CA ALA A 38 2.23 8.28 -11.98
C ALA A 38 3.46 9.20 -12.08
N LEU A 39 3.32 10.39 -11.53
CA LEU A 39 4.42 11.32 -11.28
C LEU A 39 5.18 10.95 -10.00
N ALA A 40 4.45 10.40 -9.01
CA ALA A 40 5.01 9.94 -7.74
C ALA A 40 4.00 9.09 -6.97
N VAL A 41 4.53 8.16 -6.19
CA VAL A 41 3.86 7.50 -5.07
C VAL A 41 4.54 7.97 -3.78
N LEU A 42 3.77 8.43 -2.80
CA LEU A 42 4.25 8.90 -1.51
C LEU A 42 3.50 8.17 -0.40
N GLU A 43 4.21 7.64 0.57
CA GLU A 43 3.57 7.14 1.80
C GLU A 43 2.98 8.31 2.60
N LEU A 44 1.79 8.12 3.15
CA LEU A 44 1.12 9.10 4.00
C LEU A 44 1.16 8.67 5.47
N ASP A 45 0.62 7.48 5.73
CA ASP A 45 0.47 6.91 7.05
C ASP A 45 0.34 5.39 6.96
N CYS A 46 0.54 4.75 8.10
CA CYS A 46 0.32 3.35 8.33
C CYS A 46 -0.42 3.22 9.67
N GLU A 47 -1.56 2.54 9.64
CA GLU A 47 -2.36 2.24 10.83
C GLU A 47 -2.35 0.74 11.06
N TRP A 48 -2.42 0.34 12.32
CA TRP A 48 -2.51 -1.06 12.72
C TRP A 48 -3.84 -1.30 13.40
N GLU A 49 -4.62 -2.22 12.85
CA GLU A 49 -5.90 -2.64 13.41
C GLU A 49 -5.85 -4.14 13.73
N VAL A 50 -6.13 -4.48 14.99
CA VAL A 50 -6.39 -5.85 15.42
C VAL A 50 -7.85 -5.93 15.82
N GLU A 51 -8.60 -6.84 15.20
CA GLU A 51 -9.90 -7.20 15.74
C GLU A 51 -9.68 -7.97 17.04
N ASP A 52 -10.09 -7.37 18.17
CA ASP A 52 -9.98 -7.93 19.53
C ASP A 52 -10.82 -9.21 19.76
N ALA A 53 -11.54 -9.69 18.73
CA ALA A 53 -12.28 -10.94 18.78
C ALA A 53 -11.38 -12.10 18.27
N ASP A 54 -10.83 -12.85 19.22
CA ASP A 54 -10.06 -14.09 19.05
C ASP A 54 -8.70 -13.99 18.32
N SER A 55 -8.22 -12.78 17.95
CA SER A 55 -6.85 -12.50 17.44
C SER A 55 -6.39 -13.36 16.26
N VAL A 56 -7.34 -13.91 15.49
CA VAL A 56 -7.03 -14.87 14.41
C VAL A 56 -6.60 -14.17 13.12
N VAL A 57 -6.78 -12.86 13.01
CA VAL A 57 -6.51 -12.05 11.82
C VAL A 57 -5.87 -10.73 12.23
N ALA A 58 -4.88 -10.28 11.47
CA ALA A 58 -4.28 -8.95 11.59
C ALA A 58 -4.42 -8.20 10.26
N ALA A 59 -4.73 -6.92 10.34
CA ALA A 59 -4.79 -6.02 9.20
C ALA A 59 -3.88 -4.79 9.43
N ILE A 60 -3.04 -4.50 8.44
CA ILE A 60 -2.18 -3.32 8.45
C ILE A 60 -2.47 -2.48 7.20
N PRO A 61 -3.41 -1.53 7.28
CA PRO A 61 -3.61 -0.55 6.22
C PRO A 61 -2.48 0.48 6.16
N ALA A 62 -1.88 0.64 4.98
CA ALA A 62 -0.97 1.74 4.65
C ALA A 62 -1.56 2.59 3.52
N ARG A 63 -1.59 3.91 3.71
CA ARG A 63 -2.12 4.84 2.71
C ARG A 63 -1.00 5.50 1.94
N TYR A 64 -1.22 5.61 0.63
CA TYR A 64 -0.28 6.22 -0.29
C TYR A 64 -1.00 7.29 -1.11
N ALA A 65 -0.36 8.45 -1.27
CA ALA A 65 -0.76 9.46 -2.24
C ALA A 65 -0.13 9.14 -3.59
N ILE A 66 -0.97 8.98 -4.61
CA ILE A 66 -0.54 8.83 -6.01
C ILE A 66 -0.79 10.16 -6.72
N ARG A 67 0.27 10.77 -7.21
CA ARG A 67 0.19 12.00 -8.01
C ARG A 67 0.27 11.63 -9.48
N TYR A 68 -0.67 12.11 -10.29
CA TYR A 68 -0.66 11.92 -11.73
C TYR A 68 -1.07 13.21 -12.44
N ARG A 69 -0.75 13.31 -13.73
CA ARG A 69 -1.22 14.40 -14.59
C ARG A 69 -2.34 13.88 -15.48
N THR A 70 -3.51 14.49 -15.41
CA THR A 70 -4.58 14.23 -16.38
C THR A 70 -4.24 14.90 -17.71
N ARG A 71 -4.01 14.12 -18.77
CA ARG A 71 -3.77 14.66 -20.13
C ARG A 71 -4.96 15.42 -20.71
N ALA A 72 -6.17 15.24 -20.16
CA ALA A 72 -7.39 15.89 -20.65
C ALA A 72 -7.43 17.43 -20.48
N HIS A 73 -6.55 18.01 -19.66
CA HIS A 73 -6.45 19.47 -19.46
C HIS A 73 -5.06 20.01 -19.85
N ASP A 74 -4.38 19.33 -20.76
CA ASP A 74 -3.13 19.83 -21.31
C ASP A 74 -3.40 20.97 -22.29
N LEU A 75 -3.35 22.21 -21.80
CA LEU A 75 -3.48 23.43 -22.61
C LEU A 75 -2.38 23.56 -23.69
N THR A 76 -1.35 22.71 -23.68
CA THR A 76 -0.31 22.65 -24.72
C THR A 76 -0.66 21.70 -25.88
N GLN A 77 -1.61 20.79 -25.67
CA GLN A 77 -2.25 20.01 -26.74
C GLN A 77 -3.35 20.88 -27.33
N ARG A 78 -2.95 21.78 -28.24
CA ARG A 78 -3.87 22.60 -29.03
C ARG A 78 -4.94 21.69 -29.66
N GLY A 79 -6.20 22.12 -29.58
CA GLY A 79 -7.28 21.57 -30.40
C GLY A 79 -6.97 21.67 -31.90
#